data_AF-A0A940ULR6-F1
#
_entry.id   AF-A0A940ULR6-F1
#
_cell.length_a   1.000
_cell.length_b   1.000
_cell.length_c   1.000
_cell.angle_alpha   90.00
_cell.angle_beta   90.00
_cell.angle_gamma   90.00
#
_symmetry.space_group_name_H-M   'P 1'
#
loop_
_entity.id
_entity.type
_entity.pdbx_description
1 polymer ?
#
loop_
_entity_poly.entity_id
_entity_poly.type
_entity_poly.pdbx_seq_one_letter_code
_entity_poly.pdbx_strand_id
1 'polypeptide(L)'
;MNRRLFLLIALLLPLLISGPSPTALAEDGTPRNIVLIGWDGCNRDVLKELIARKELPTMTALVREGALVDITVTTGATDTKAGWAQILTGYKPEVSGVYSNRRFKPIPKGMTILERAKMSPGADNVYTAMIVAKKENLGNEAPNAAFPGGPYHFSHAGMDLFIN
;
A
#
# COMPACT_ATOMS: atom_id res chain seq x y z
N MET A 1 12.69 -8.67 -54.79
CA MET A 1 11.74 -8.46 -53.68
C MET A 1 10.54 -7.68 -54.20
N ASN A 2 9.34 -8.25 -54.14
CA ASN A 2 8.17 -7.74 -54.87
C ASN A 2 7.69 -6.41 -54.26
N ARG A 3 7.56 -5.38 -55.09
CA ARG A 3 7.11 -4.02 -54.70
C ARG A 3 5.79 -4.04 -53.91
N ARG A 4 4.92 -5.01 -54.22
CA ARG A 4 3.65 -5.27 -53.49
C ARG A 4 3.85 -5.85 -52.09
N LEU A 5 4.87 -6.70 -51.90
CA LEU A 5 5.23 -7.27 -50.60
C LEU A 5 5.85 -6.22 -49.67
N PHE A 6 6.64 -5.30 -50.23
CA PHE A 6 7.22 -4.18 -49.48
C PHE A 6 6.16 -3.19 -48.99
N LEU A 7 5.14 -2.91 -49.82
CA LEU A 7 4.02 -2.03 -49.45
C LEU A 7 3.13 -2.64 -48.36
N LEU A 8 2.88 -3.96 -48.39
CA LEU A 8 2.12 -4.65 -47.34
C LEU A 8 2.83 -4.66 -45.99
N ILE A 9 4.16 -4.90 -45.98
CA ILE A 9 4.96 -4.87 -44.75
C ILE A 9 5.03 -3.45 -44.18
N ALA A 10 5.18 -2.43 -45.04
CA ALA A 10 5.19 -1.03 -44.62
C ALA A 10 3.85 -0.54 -44.06
N LEU A 11 2.72 -1.12 -44.49
CA LEU A 11 1.38 -0.76 -43.99
C LEU A 11 1.00 -1.46 -42.68
N LEU A 12 1.56 -2.65 -42.41
CA LEU A 12 1.26 -3.44 -41.21
C LEU A 12 2.16 -3.09 -40.01
N LEU A 13 3.35 -2.54 -40.24
CA LEU A 13 4.29 -2.14 -39.20
C LEU A 13 3.75 -1.08 -38.21
N PRO A 14 2.98 -0.06 -38.63
CA PRO A 14 2.42 0.93 -37.70
C PRO A 14 1.30 0.36 -36.82
N LEU A 15 0.58 -0.67 -37.28
CA LEU A 15 -0.51 -1.29 -36.50
C LEU A 15 0.01 -2.12 -35.31
N LEU A 16 1.25 -2.60 -35.36
CA LEU A 16 1.87 -3.38 -34.29
C LEU A 16 2.47 -2.51 -33.17
N ILE A 17 2.57 -1.19 -33.35
CA ILE A 17 3.16 -0.25 -32.37
C ILE A 17 2.06 0.50 -31.59
N SER A 18 0.83 0.51 -32.08
CA SER A 18 -0.34 1.07 -31.38
C SER A 18 -0.92 0.06 -30.38
N GLY A 19 -0.11 -0.39 -29.42
CA GLY A 19 -0.65 -0.97 -28.19
C GLY A 19 -1.46 0.09 -27.44
N PRO A 20 -2.51 -0.29 -26.67
CA PRO A 20 -3.20 0.66 -25.82
C PRO A 20 -2.17 1.30 -24.88
N SER A 21 -1.92 2.59 -25.07
CA SER A 21 -1.16 3.36 -24.10
C SER A 21 -1.93 3.27 -22.79
N PRO A 22 -1.31 2.89 -21.65
CA PRO A 22 -1.97 3.02 -20.38
C PRO A 22 -2.37 4.49 -20.27
N THR A 23 -3.67 4.74 -20.24
CA THR A 23 -4.21 6.07 -19.99
C THR A 23 -3.74 6.44 -18.59
N ALA A 24 -2.58 7.08 -18.49
CA ALA A 24 -2.20 7.79 -17.30
C ALA A 24 -3.29 8.84 -17.14
N LEU A 25 -4.15 8.66 -16.13
CA LEU A 25 -5.09 9.70 -15.72
C LEU A 25 -4.24 10.95 -15.51
N ALA A 26 -4.41 11.96 -16.36
CA ALA A 26 -3.78 13.24 -16.14
C ALA A 26 -4.30 13.73 -14.79
N GLU A 27 -3.45 13.80 -13.77
CA GLU A 27 -3.81 14.44 -12.53
C GLU A 27 -4.09 15.91 -12.85
N ASP A 28 -5.29 16.39 -12.54
CA ASP A 28 -5.72 17.78 -12.75
C ASP A 28 -4.99 18.78 -11.82
N GLY A 29 -3.98 18.32 -11.08
CA GLY A 29 -3.19 19.08 -10.12
C GLY A 29 -3.92 19.37 -8.81
N THR A 30 -5.18 18.96 -8.66
CA THR A 30 -5.95 19.17 -7.43
C THR A 30 -5.49 18.16 -6.36
N PRO A 31 -5.00 18.63 -5.19
CA PRO A 31 -4.64 17.72 -4.11
C PRO A 31 -5.84 16.86 -3.69
N ARG A 32 -5.61 15.55 -3.57
CA ARG A 32 -6.64 14.60 -3.11
C ARG A 32 -6.29 14.04 -1.75
N ASN A 33 -7.28 14.00 -0.88
CA ASN A 33 -7.18 13.30 0.39
C ASN A 33 -7.16 11.79 0.11
N ILE A 34 -6.23 11.07 0.74
CA ILE A 34 -6.08 9.63 0.59
C ILE A 34 -6.41 8.96 1.92
N VAL A 35 -7.28 7.95 1.87
CA VAL A 35 -7.60 7.09 3.02
C VAL A 35 -7.18 5.67 2.69
N LEU A 36 -6.28 5.12 3.51
CA LEU A 36 -5.89 3.72 3.47
C LEU A 36 -6.58 2.99 4.64
N ILE A 37 -7.42 2.00 4.31
CA ILE A 37 -8.09 1.15 5.29
C ILE A 37 -7.50 -0.25 5.17
N GLY A 38 -7.01 -0.79 6.29
CA GLY A 38 -6.59 -2.19 6.36
C GLY A 38 -7.50 -2.99 7.27
N TRP A 39 -7.92 -4.15 6.79
CA TRP A 39 -8.69 -5.13 7.55
C TRP A 39 -7.73 -6.26 7.97
N ASP A 40 -7.29 -6.21 9.23
CA ASP A 40 -6.38 -7.21 9.78
C ASP A 40 -7.04 -8.60 9.85
N GLY A 41 -6.30 -9.64 9.47
CA GLY A 41 -6.79 -11.02 9.42
C GLY A 41 -7.84 -11.31 8.33
N CYS A 42 -8.08 -10.40 7.38
CA CYS A 42 -9.03 -10.61 6.30
C CYS A 42 -8.54 -11.71 5.33
N ASN A 43 -9.20 -12.88 5.36
CA ASN A 43 -8.90 -13.96 4.42
C ASN A 43 -9.51 -13.66 3.05
N ARG A 44 -8.68 -13.72 2.00
CA ARG A 44 -9.07 -13.42 0.61
C ARG A 44 -10.23 -14.28 0.11
N ASP A 45 -10.20 -15.58 0.36
CA ASP A 45 -11.16 -16.53 -0.20
C ASP A 45 -12.51 -16.35 0.48
N VAL A 46 -12.50 -16.18 1.81
CA VAL A 46 -13.72 -15.86 2.58
C VAL A 46 -14.32 -14.53 2.13
N LEU A 47 -13.51 -13.48 1.94
CA LEU A 47 -14.01 -12.19 1.43
C LEU A 47 -14.70 -12.33 0.07
N LYS A 48 -14.08 -13.06 -0.86
CA LYS A 48 -14.64 -13.31 -2.19
C LYS A 48 -15.94 -14.12 -2.13
N GLU A 49 -16.00 -15.13 -1.27
CA GLU A 49 -17.22 -15.92 -1.02
C GLU A 49 -18.37 -15.04 -0.52
N LEU A 50 -18.11 -14.19 0.47
CA LEU A 50 -19.11 -13.27 1.04
C LEU A 50 -19.59 -12.22 0.03
N ILE A 51 -18.68 -11.69 -0.81
CA ILE A 51 -19.04 -10.79 -1.93
C ILE A 51 -19.93 -11.53 -2.93
N ALA A 52 -19.57 -12.76 -3.32
CA ALA A 52 -20.34 -13.56 -4.27
C ALA A 52 -21.76 -13.85 -3.75
N ARG A 53 -21.91 -14.07 -2.44
CA ARG A 53 -23.21 -14.21 -1.76
C ARG A 53 -23.96 -12.90 -1.54
N LYS A 54 -23.37 -11.75 -1.89
CA LYS A 54 -23.90 -10.40 -1.68
C LYS A 54 -24.15 -10.06 -0.20
N GLU A 55 -23.40 -10.69 0.70
CA GLU A 55 -23.51 -10.46 2.15
C GLU A 55 -22.71 -9.21 2.60
N LEU A 56 -21.85 -8.68 1.72
CA LEU A 56 -21.07 -7.46 1.95
C LEU A 56 -21.46 -6.39 0.92
N PRO A 57 -22.63 -5.74 1.03
CA PRO A 57 -23.16 -4.85 0.00
C PRO A 57 -22.24 -3.67 -0.31
N THR A 58 -21.61 -3.07 0.70
CA THR A 58 -20.64 -1.98 0.52
C THR A 58 -19.38 -2.43 -0.22
N MET A 59 -18.84 -3.62 0.11
CA MET A 59 -17.67 -4.15 -0.59
C MET A 59 -17.99 -4.48 -2.04
N THR A 60 -19.17 -5.06 -2.30
CA THR A 60 -19.64 -5.32 -3.66
C THR A 60 -19.71 -4.03 -4.50
N ALA A 61 -20.20 -2.92 -3.92
CA ALA A 61 -20.23 -1.63 -4.61
C ALA A 61 -18.82 -1.09 -4.90
N LEU A 62 -17.91 -1.14 -3.92
CA LEU A 62 -16.52 -0.69 -4.09
C LEU A 62 -15.78 -1.50 -5.17
N VAL A 63 -15.96 -2.83 -5.21
CA VAL A 63 -15.36 -3.69 -6.23
C VAL A 63 -15.92 -3.38 -7.62
N ARG A 64 -17.22 -3.08 -7.72
CA ARG A 64 -17.87 -2.71 -8.99
C ARG A 64 -17.40 -1.35 -9.52
N GLU A 65 -17.19 -0.38 -8.64
CA GLU A 65 -16.82 1.00 -8.99
C GLU A 65 -15.32 1.22 -9.11
N GLY A 66 -14.52 0.33 -8.50
CA GLY A 66 -13.07 0.37 -8.52
C GLY A 66 -12.46 -0.93 -9.06
N ALA A 67 -11.48 -1.45 -8.34
CA ALA A 67 -10.79 -2.67 -8.71
C ALA A 67 -10.58 -3.58 -7.49
N LEU A 68 -10.66 -4.89 -7.71
CA LEU A 68 -10.23 -5.91 -6.76
C LEU A 68 -8.97 -6.58 -7.31
N VAL A 69 -7.86 -6.45 -6.60
CA VAL A 69 -6.56 -6.95 -7.05
C VAL A 69 -6.07 -8.02 -6.07
N ASP A 70 -5.70 -9.19 -6.62
CA ASP A 70 -5.11 -10.27 -5.84
C ASP A 70 -3.63 -9.98 -5.56
N ILE A 71 -3.31 -9.68 -4.31
CA ILE A 71 -1.94 -9.42 -3.85
C ILE A 71 -1.48 -10.54 -2.93
N THR A 72 -0.41 -11.24 -3.31
CA THR A 72 0.19 -12.33 -2.53
C THR A 72 1.46 -11.85 -1.85
N VAL A 73 1.56 -12.08 -0.53
CA VAL A 73 2.76 -11.80 0.24
C VAL A 73 3.83 -12.84 -0.11
N THR A 74 4.99 -12.39 -0.60
CA THR A 74 6.08 -13.28 -1.07
C THR A 74 7.39 -13.16 -0.27
N THR A 75 7.53 -12.14 0.58
CA THR A 75 8.83 -11.77 1.18
C THR A 75 8.79 -11.53 2.68
N GLY A 76 7.62 -11.54 3.31
CA GLY A 76 7.46 -11.25 4.74
C GLY A 76 6.56 -12.26 5.45
N ALA A 77 6.60 -12.23 6.77
CA ALA A 77 5.65 -12.98 7.59
C ALA A 77 4.23 -12.45 7.38
N THR A 78 3.26 -13.35 7.34
CA THR A 78 1.83 -13.02 7.27
C THR A 78 1.28 -12.75 8.67
N ASP A 79 1.90 -11.80 9.37
CA ASP A 79 1.46 -11.33 10.68
C ASP A 79 1.25 -9.80 10.68
N THR A 80 0.54 -9.29 11.69
CA THR A 80 0.14 -7.88 11.76
C THR A 80 1.32 -6.92 11.55
N LYS A 81 2.40 -7.05 12.32
CA LYS A 81 3.50 -6.09 12.34
C LYS A 81 4.27 -6.09 11.03
N ALA A 82 4.62 -7.27 10.50
CA ALA A 82 5.33 -7.37 9.23
C ALA A 82 4.46 -6.89 8.07
N GLY A 83 3.20 -7.32 8.01
CA GLY A 83 2.27 -6.93 6.96
C GLY A 83 2.10 -5.40 6.85
N TRP A 84 1.82 -4.75 7.98
CA TRP A 84 1.68 -3.29 8.00
C TRP A 84 2.99 -2.56 7.68
N ALA A 85 4.13 -3.06 8.15
CA ALA A 85 5.42 -2.44 7.83
C ALA A 85 5.69 -2.48 6.30
N GLN A 86 5.39 -3.59 5.63
CA GLN A 86 5.55 -3.68 4.19
C GLN A 86 4.56 -2.78 3.43
N ILE A 87 3.29 -2.71 3.87
CA ILE A 87 2.29 -1.82 3.26
C ILE A 87 2.72 -0.35 3.36
N LEU A 88 3.15 0.10 4.54
CA LEU A 88 3.43 1.51 4.79
C LEU A 88 4.80 1.96 4.28
N THR A 89 5.74 1.03 4.09
CA THR A 89 7.08 1.37 3.61
C THR A 89 7.27 1.03 2.14
N GLY A 90 6.55 0.03 1.62
CA GLY A 90 6.77 -0.57 0.30
C GLY A 90 8.02 -1.45 0.22
N TYR A 91 8.68 -1.73 1.35
CA TYR A 91 9.97 -2.43 1.40
C TYR A 91 9.87 -3.83 1.99
N LYS A 92 10.84 -4.69 1.62
CA LYS A 92 11.02 -6.03 2.19
C LYS A 92 11.58 -5.95 3.62
N PRO A 93 11.41 -7.01 4.44
CA PRO A 93 11.93 -7.05 5.80
C PRO A 93 13.43 -6.75 5.94
N GLU A 94 14.25 -7.09 4.94
CA GLU A 94 15.70 -6.81 4.95
C GLU A 94 16.02 -5.31 4.91
N VAL A 95 15.11 -4.51 4.39
CA VAL A 95 15.25 -3.05 4.29
C VAL A 95 14.54 -2.35 5.44
N SER A 96 13.31 -2.80 5.77
CA SER A 96 12.53 -2.19 6.86
C SER A 96 12.98 -2.60 8.25
N GLY A 97 13.67 -3.74 8.39
CA GLY A 97 14.06 -4.33 9.67
C GLY A 97 12.92 -5.03 10.43
N VAL A 98 11.72 -5.13 9.84
CA VAL A 98 10.54 -5.75 10.46
C VAL A 98 10.25 -7.09 9.81
N TYR A 99 10.64 -8.18 10.46
CA TYR A 99 10.50 -9.54 9.93
C TYR A 99 9.26 -10.27 10.43
N SER A 100 8.82 -9.99 11.66
CA SER A 100 7.62 -10.54 12.28
C SER A 100 7.19 -9.73 13.49
N ASN A 101 6.06 -10.08 14.10
CA ASN A 101 5.59 -9.54 15.37
C ASN A 101 6.64 -9.60 16.49
N ARG A 102 7.51 -10.62 16.49
CA ARG A 102 8.52 -10.85 17.54
C ARG A 102 9.94 -10.52 17.11
N ARG A 103 10.21 -10.42 15.81
CA ARG A 103 11.54 -10.12 15.26
C ARG A 103 11.48 -8.85 14.44
N PHE A 104 11.75 -7.73 15.09
CA PHE A 104 11.72 -6.43 14.44
C PHE A 104 12.73 -5.47 15.06
N LYS A 105 13.01 -4.40 14.33
CA LYS A 105 13.68 -3.19 14.78
C LYS A 105 12.80 -1.99 14.42
N PRO A 106 13.07 -0.80 14.97
CA PRO A 106 12.48 0.43 14.47
C PRO A 106 12.71 0.58 12.95
N ILE A 107 11.66 0.95 12.21
CA ILE A 107 11.71 1.20 10.76
C ILE A 107 12.59 2.44 10.52
N PRO A 108 13.60 2.41 9.63
CA PRO A 108 14.44 3.57 9.39
C PRO A 108 13.65 4.84 9.01
N LYS A 109 14.12 6.00 9.46
CA LYS A 109 13.50 7.31 9.22
C LYS A 109 13.33 7.59 7.72
N GLY A 110 12.19 8.17 7.35
CA GLY A 110 11.86 8.58 5.99
C GLY A 110 11.38 7.43 5.10
N MET A 111 11.21 6.22 5.61
CA MET A 111 10.74 5.08 4.81
C MET A 111 9.23 4.98 4.73
N THR A 112 8.51 5.45 5.76
CA THR A 112 7.05 5.33 5.76
C THR A 112 6.43 6.29 4.76
N ILE A 113 5.29 5.91 4.18
CA ILE A 113 4.49 6.78 3.31
C ILE A 113 4.06 8.06 4.05
N LEU A 114 3.87 7.99 5.37
CA LEU A 114 3.50 9.13 6.21
C LEU A 114 4.63 10.17 6.26
N GLU A 115 5.87 9.74 6.46
CA GLU A 115 7.03 10.64 6.43
C GLU A 115 7.26 11.19 5.01
N ARG A 116 7.20 10.33 3.98
CA ARG A 116 7.44 10.74 2.59
C ARG A 116 6.38 11.71 2.07
N ALA A 117 5.12 11.51 2.45
CA ALA A 117 4.03 12.41 2.11
C ALA A 117 4.22 13.83 2.68
N LYS A 118 4.94 13.97 3.80
CA LYS A 118 5.33 15.28 4.35
C LYS A 118 6.58 15.86 3.70
N MET A 119 7.50 15.02 3.22
CA MET A 119 8.74 15.47 2.60
C MET A 119 8.54 16.10 1.21
N SER A 120 7.59 15.60 0.41
CA SER A 120 7.42 16.04 -0.99
C SER A 120 6.78 17.43 -1.17
N PRO A 121 5.62 17.73 -0.54
CA PRO A 121 5.00 19.06 -0.59
C PRO A 121 5.48 20.00 0.52
N GLY A 122 6.25 19.50 1.50
CA GLY A 122 6.57 20.21 2.74
C GLY A 122 5.58 19.89 3.87
N ALA A 123 6.09 19.78 5.11
CA ALA A 123 5.34 19.25 6.24
C ALA A 123 4.09 20.06 6.62
N ASP A 124 4.06 21.35 6.27
CA ASP A 124 2.93 22.25 6.56
C ASP A 124 1.76 22.10 5.57
N ASN A 125 1.98 21.40 4.45
CA ASN A 125 0.99 21.28 3.37
C ASN A 125 0.24 19.94 3.38
N VAL A 126 0.67 18.97 4.20
CA VAL A 126 0.03 17.66 4.29
C VAL A 126 -0.09 17.20 5.75
N TYR A 127 -1.32 16.89 6.14
CA TYR A 127 -1.60 16.20 7.39
C TYR A 127 -1.59 14.68 7.18
N THR A 128 -0.98 13.96 8.13
CA THR A 128 -0.93 12.49 8.11
C THR A 128 -1.33 11.96 9.48
N ALA A 129 -2.23 10.98 9.52
CA ALA A 129 -2.61 10.28 10.75
C ALA A 129 -2.72 8.78 10.50
N MET A 130 -2.52 8.00 11.55
CA MET A 130 -2.68 6.55 11.54
C MET A 130 -3.50 6.14 12.77
N ILE A 131 -4.68 5.58 12.54
CA ILE A 131 -5.61 5.17 13.59
C ILE A 131 -5.57 3.65 13.67
N VAL A 132 -5.28 3.10 14.86
CA VAL A 132 -5.09 1.67 15.05
C VAL A 132 -5.83 1.15 16.28
N ALA A 133 -6.41 -0.03 16.16
CA ALA A 133 -7.18 -0.64 17.25
C ALA A 133 -6.30 -1.26 18.36
N LYS A 134 -5.02 -1.55 18.10
CA LYS A 134 -4.12 -2.20 19.06
C LYS A 134 -2.70 -1.66 18.97
N LYS A 135 -2.06 -1.53 20.14
CA LYS A 135 -0.76 -0.88 20.28
C LYS A 135 0.43 -1.82 20.12
N GLU A 136 0.30 -3.06 20.55
CA GLU A 136 1.40 -4.02 20.71
C GLU A 136 2.12 -4.29 19.37
N ASN A 137 1.39 -4.22 18.26
CA ASN A 137 1.94 -4.44 16.93
C ASN A 137 2.23 -3.15 16.16
N LEU A 138 1.44 -2.10 16.36
CA LEU A 138 1.41 -0.93 15.49
C LEU A 138 1.76 0.38 16.21
N GLY A 139 2.16 0.31 17.47
CA GLY A 139 2.50 1.49 18.26
C GLY A 139 3.78 2.19 17.81
N ASN A 140 3.98 3.39 18.35
CA ASN A 140 5.12 4.28 18.11
C ASN A 140 5.98 4.50 19.36
N GLU A 141 5.80 3.70 20.41
CA GLU A 141 6.55 3.87 21.65
C GLU A 141 8.06 3.74 21.46
N ALA A 142 8.79 4.58 22.19
CA ALA A 142 10.23 4.55 22.21
C ALA A 142 10.75 3.21 22.78
N PRO A 143 11.80 2.63 22.17
CA PRO A 143 12.53 1.53 22.79
C PRO A 143 13.03 1.91 24.18
N ASN A 144 12.83 1.04 25.15
CA ASN A 144 13.34 1.16 26.50
C ASN A 144 13.78 -0.22 27.02
N ALA A 145 14.36 -0.26 28.23
CA ALA A 145 14.90 -1.50 28.80
C ALA A 145 13.86 -2.62 28.97
N ALA A 146 12.58 -2.28 29.11
CA ALA A 146 11.47 -3.22 29.30
C ALA A 146 10.68 -3.50 28.01
N PHE A 147 10.80 -2.63 26.98
CA PHE A 147 10.02 -2.70 25.77
C PHE A 147 10.91 -2.38 24.56
N PRO A 148 11.01 -3.26 23.55
CA PRO A 148 11.86 -3.01 22.37
C PRO A 148 11.39 -1.83 21.50
N GLY A 149 10.31 -1.15 21.89
CA GLY A 149 9.67 -0.07 21.14
C GLY A 149 8.70 -0.60 20.09
N GLY A 150 7.96 0.30 19.45
CA GLY A 150 7.17 -0.01 18.27
C GLY A 150 7.99 0.12 16.98
N PRO A 151 7.60 -0.53 15.86
CA PRO A 151 8.31 -0.35 14.59
C PRO A 151 8.20 1.08 14.05
N TYR A 152 7.17 1.83 14.44
CA TYR A 152 6.91 3.21 13.97
C TYR A 152 7.50 4.28 14.89
N HIS A 153 8.51 3.95 15.71
CA HIS A 153 9.12 4.89 16.64
C HIS A 153 9.55 6.25 16.03
N PHE A 154 9.97 6.27 14.76
CA PHE A 154 10.43 7.49 14.08
C PHE A 154 9.33 8.26 13.34
N SER A 155 8.08 7.77 13.32
CA SER A 155 6.98 8.52 12.75
C SER A 155 6.53 9.63 13.72
N HIS A 156 6.36 10.85 13.19
CA HIS A 156 5.83 11.98 13.97
C HIS A 156 4.43 11.68 14.52
N ALA A 157 4.14 12.15 15.75
CA ALA A 157 2.81 12.18 16.34
C ALA A 157 1.89 13.14 15.55
N GLY A 158 1.34 12.64 14.44
CA GLY A 158 0.30 13.33 13.67
C GLY A 158 -1.07 13.10 14.29
N MET A 159 -1.39 11.84 14.62
CA MET A 159 -2.25 11.43 15.73
C MET A 159 -2.25 9.90 15.83
N ASP A 160 -1.89 9.36 17.00
CA ASP A 160 -2.06 7.96 17.38
C ASP A 160 -3.27 7.86 18.33
N LEU A 161 -4.37 7.25 17.89
CA LEU A 161 -5.48 6.94 18.78
C LEU A 161 -5.63 5.44 18.96
N PHE A 162 -5.20 4.96 20.13
CA PHE A 162 -5.43 3.62 20.63
C PHE A 162 -6.74 3.64 21.42
N ILE A 163 -7.76 2.94 20.92
CA ILE A 163 -8.98 2.65 21.67
C ILE A 163 -8.71 1.33 22.40
N ASN A 164 -8.50 1.39 23.71
CA ASN A 164 -8.51 0.20 24.58
C ASN A 164 -9.94 -0.30 24.77
#